data_AF-A0A1B6LJ32-F1
#
_entry.id   AF-A0A1B6LJ32-F1
#
_cell.length_a   1.000
_cell.length_b   1.000
_cell.length_c   1.000
_cell.angle_alpha   90.00
_cell.angle_beta   90.00
_cell.angle_gamma   90.00
#
_symmetry.space_group_name_H-M   'P 1'
#
loop_
_entity.id
_entity.type
_entity.pdbx_description
1 polymer ?
#
loop_
_entity_poly.entity_id
_entity_poly.type
_entity_poly.pdbx_seq_one_letter_code
_entity_poly.pdbx_strand_id
1 'polypeptide(L)'
;VNMGYPRFSTVLLLTTVVLTTASEYRSIVERVVYQYPGRVMGDWELPECGEYSVCSVMRLRFWQAPTIHRLCRCVQGRECPWQWAQAHDHFSMALDNRSQLKFCQRVTELPQCSPKQ
;
A
#
# COMPACT_ATOMS: atom_id res chain seq x y z
N VAL A 1 41.34 -42.95 33.37
CA VAL A 1 41.44 -41.79 32.46
C VAL A 1 40.59 -42.08 31.24
N ASN A 2 39.43 -41.44 31.11
CA ASN A 2 38.65 -41.40 29.88
C ASN A 2 37.89 -40.06 29.89
N MET A 3 38.47 -39.08 29.19
CA MET A 3 37.90 -37.75 29.00
C MET A 3 36.80 -37.85 27.94
N GLY A 4 35.55 -37.64 28.35
CA GLY A 4 34.42 -37.46 27.44
C GLY A 4 34.45 -36.07 26.83
N TYR A 5 34.54 -35.98 25.50
CA TYR A 5 34.41 -34.74 24.74
C TYR A 5 32.99 -34.19 24.83
N PRO A 6 32.79 -32.87 25.04
CA PRO A 6 31.47 -32.28 24.93
C PRO A 6 31.05 -32.20 23.45
N ARG A 7 29.91 -32.81 23.12
CA ARG A 7 29.22 -32.61 21.85
C ARG A 7 28.66 -31.18 21.84
N PHE A 8 29.40 -30.24 21.26
CA PHE A 8 28.86 -28.92 20.91
C PHE A 8 27.80 -29.11 19.82
N SER A 9 26.54 -29.03 20.22
CA SER A 9 25.40 -29.04 19.32
C SER A 9 25.34 -27.70 18.61
N THR A 10 25.95 -27.60 17.42
CA THR A 10 25.93 -26.42 16.56
C THR A 10 24.52 -26.25 16.00
N VAL A 11 23.65 -25.57 16.74
CA VAL A 11 22.33 -25.14 16.24
C VAL A 11 22.57 -23.95 15.31
N LEU A 12 22.60 -24.21 14.01
CA LEU A 12 22.64 -23.18 12.97
C LEU A 12 21.27 -22.47 12.96
N LEU A 13 21.16 -21.34 13.66
CA LEU A 13 20.00 -20.45 13.55
C LEU A 13 20.01 -19.81 12.15
N LEU A 14 19.36 -20.47 11.19
CA LEU A 14 19.00 -19.87 9.91
C LEU A 14 17.94 -18.80 10.17
N THR A 15 18.38 -17.57 10.44
CA THR A 15 17.50 -16.40 10.39
C THR A 15 17.10 -16.19 8.94
N THR A 16 15.94 -16.74 8.55
CA THR A 16 15.35 -16.45 7.24
C THR A 16 15.01 -14.97 7.21
N VAL A 17 15.82 -14.19 6.51
CA VAL A 17 15.50 -12.80 6.17
C VAL A 17 14.29 -12.86 5.23
N VAL A 18 13.09 -12.67 5.79
CA VAL A 18 11.88 -12.51 4.98
C VAL A 18 11.96 -11.14 4.34
N LEU A 19 12.51 -11.09 3.13
CA LEU A 19 12.40 -9.92 2.27
C LEU A 19 10.90 -9.71 2.01
N THR A 20 10.30 -8.72 2.67
CA THR A 20 8.96 -8.24 2.37
C THR A 20 9.02 -7.47 1.05
N THR A 21 9.14 -8.20 -0.04
CA THR A 21 9.06 -7.64 -1.38
C THR A 21 7.62 -7.23 -1.63
N ALA A 22 7.38 -5.96 -1.96
CA ALA A 22 6.10 -5.53 -2.51
C ALA A 22 5.90 -6.22 -3.87
N SER A 23 4.67 -6.67 -4.15
CA SER A 23 4.31 -7.18 -5.46
C SER A 23 3.91 -6.01 -6.37
N GLU A 24 4.25 -6.13 -7.65
CA GLU A 24 3.90 -5.12 -8.66
C GLU A 24 3.12 -5.76 -9.80
N TYR A 25 2.07 -5.07 -10.23
CA TYR A 25 1.28 -5.42 -11.39
C TYR A 25 1.18 -4.22 -12.33
N ARG A 26 1.64 -4.38 -13.58
CA ARG A 26 1.61 -3.32 -14.58
C ARG A 26 0.39 -3.49 -15.50
N SER A 27 -0.52 -2.52 -15.45
CA SER A 27 -1.67 -2.46 -16.35
C SER A 27 -1.29 -1.77 -17.65
N ILE A 28 -1.33 -2.51 -18.76
CA ILE A 28 -1.01 -1.97 -20.10
C ILE A 28 -2.13 -1.02 -20.56
N VAL A 29 -3.39 -1.38 -20.28
CA VAL A 29 -4.57 -0.64 -20.72
C VAL A 29 -4.62 0.73 -20.04
N GLU A 30 -4.47 0.76 -18.71
CA GLU A 30 -4.55 1.99 -17.92
C GLU A 30 -3.22 2.74 -17.87
N ARG A 31 -2.13 2.08 -18.28
CA ARG A 31 -0.75 2.61 -18.25
C ARG A 31 -0.29 3.01 -16.86
N VAL A 32 -0.72 2.27 -15.84
CA VAL A 32 -0.33 2.46 -14.43
C VAL A 32 0.36 1.22 -13.88
N VAL A 33 1.09 1.40 -12.79
CA VAL A 33 1.69 0.31 -12.00
C VAL A 33 0.98 0.23 -10.66
N TYR A 34 0.33 -0.89 -10.39
CA TYR A 34 -0.21 -1.21 -9.08
C TYR A 34 0.88 -1.85 -8.23
N GLN A 35 1.04 -1.37 -7.00
CA GLN A 35 1.94 -1.94 -6.02
C GLN A 35 1.14 -2.36 -4.79
N TYR A 36 1.33 -3.60 -4.34
CA TYR A 36 0.64 -4.15 -3.17
C TYR A 36 1.63 -4.44 -2.03
N PRO A 37 1.18 -4.36 -0.77
CA PRO A 37 2.00 -4.69 0.38
C PRO A 37 2.32 -6.18 0.41
N GLY A 38 3.60 -6.51 0.58
CA GLY A 38 4.05 -7.89 0.67
C GLY A 38 3.75 -8.69 -0.60
N ARG A 39 3.34 -9.95 -0.42
CA ARG A 39 3.14 -10.91 -1.53
C ARG A 39 1.70 -11.01 -2.03
N VAL A 40 0.87 -10.01 -1.72
CA VAL A 40 -0.52 -9.93 -2.17
C VAL A 40 -0.59 -9.90 -3.69
N MET A 41 -1.41 -10.72 -4.35
CA MET A 41 -1.49 -10.72 -5.82
C MET A 41 -2.56 -9.79 -6.41
N GLY A 42 -3.44 -9.24 -5.57
CA GLY A 42 -4.47 -8.33 -6.04
C GLY A 42 -5.39 -7.83 -4.93
N ASP A 43 -6.33 -6.98 -5.32
CA ASP A 43 -7.26 -6.33 -4.39
C ASP A 43 -8.07 -7.29 -3.52
N TRP A 44 -8.36 -8.50 -4.02
CA TRP A 44 -9.17 -9.49 -3.30
C TRP A 44 -8.49 -10.04 -2.03
N GLU A 45 -7.16 -10.01 -1.96
CA GLU A 45 -6.40 -10.41 -0.76
C GLU A 45 -6.20 -9.26 0.22
N LEU A 46 -6.48 -8.02 -0.19
CA LEU A 46 -6.35 -6.87 0.69
C LEU A 46 -7.43 -6.89 1.77
N PRO A 47 -7.11 -6.40 2.98
CA PRO A 47 -8.11 -6.22 4.02
C PRO A 47 -9.16 -5.20 3.57
N GLU A 48 -10.36 -5.27 4.16
CA GLU A 48 -11.38 -4.25 3.94
C GLU A 48 -10.95 -2.91 4.53
N CYS A 49 -11.23 -1.83 3.81
CA CYS A 49 -10.99 -0.49 4.33
C CYS A 49 -11.93 -0.18 5.49
N GLY A 50 -11.37 0.35 6.59
CA GLY A 50 -12.16 0.96 7.65
C GLY A 50 -12.78 2.29 7.21
N GLU A 51 -13.57 2.89 8.10
CA GLU A 51 -14.14 4.21 7.85
C GLU A 51 -13.05 5.26 7.61
N TYR A 52 -13.27 6.09 6.59
CA TYR A 52 -12.36 7.13 6.13
C TYR A 52 -10.89 6.69 5.96
N SER A 53 -10.66 5.38 5.78
CA SER A 53 -9.32 4.85 5.54
C SER A 53 -8.86 5.14 4.12
N VAL A 54 -7.57 5.41 3.97
CA VAL A 54 -6.94 5.56 2.65
C VAL A 54 -6.90 4.19 1.98
N CYS A 55 -7.56 4.05 0.84
CA CYS A 55 -7.59 2.80 0.08
C CYS A 55 -6.39 2.65 -0.85
N SER A 56 -5.86 3.76 -1.37
CA SER A 56 -4.62 3.77 -2.12
C SER A 56 -3.90 5.11 -2.08
N VAL A 57 -2.60 5.10 -2.41
CA VAL A 57 -1.81 6.30 -2.66
C VAL A 57 -1.37 6.30 -4.11
N MET A 58 -1.80 7.31 -4.86
CA MET A 58 -1.36 7.51 -6.24
C MET A 58 -0.16 8.45 -6.25
N ARG A 59 0.91 8.07 -6.96
CA ARG A 59 2.11 8.88 -7.14
C ARG A 59 2.41 9.08 -8.61
N LEU A 60 2.71 10.32 -8.97
CA LEU A 60 3.18 10.71 -10.29
C LEU A 60 4.68 10.95 -10.26
N ARG A 61 5.39 10.34 -11.20
CA ARG A 61 6.80 10.61 -11.49
C ARG A 61 6.92 10.97 -12.97
N PHE A 62 7.79 11.90 -13.31
CA PHE A 62 7.90 12.32 -14.72
C PHE A 62 8.59 11.27 -15.59
N TRP A 63 9.45 10.43 -14.99
CA TRP A 63 10.24 9.42 -15.68
C TRP A 63 9.64 8.01 -15.63
N GLN A 64 8.47 7.85 -15.00
CA GLN A 64 7.85 6.54 -14.77
C GLN A 64 6.33 6.64 -14.92
N ALA A 65 5.71 5.53 -15.29
CA ALA A 65 4.26 5.39 -15.24
C ALA A 65 3.71 5.73 -13.84
N PRO A 66 2.50 6.31 -13.73
CA PRO A 66 1.83 6.52 -12.45
C PRO A 66 1.80 5.24 -11.62
N THR A 67 2.12 5.36 -10.34
CA THR A 67 2.17 4.24 -9.41
C THR A 67 1.05 4.35 -8.40
N ILE A 68 0.34 3.25 -8.16
CA ILE A 68 -0.81 3.17 -7.26
C ILE A 68 -0.49 2.15 -6.17
N HIS A 69 -0.18 2.65 -4.99
CA HIS A 69 0.07 1.81 -3.82
C HIS A 69 -1.28 1.42 -3.20
N ARG A 70 -1.70 0.17 -3.36
CA ARG A 70 -2.96 -0.35 -2.81
C ARG A 70 -2.77 -0.70 -1.34
N LEU A 71 -3.73 -0.32 -0.49
CA LEU A 71 -3.64 -0.52 0.97
C LEU A 71 -4.76 -1.43 1.50
N CYS A 72 -5.98 -1.22 1.02
CA CYS A 72 -7.17 -1.97 1.41
C CYS A 72 -8.19 -1.98 0.26
N ARG A 73 -9.14 -2.93 0.28
CA ARG A 73 -10.25 -3.00 -0.67
C ARG A 73 -11.48 -2.26 -0.14
N CYS A 74 -12.12 -1.49 -1.01
CA CYS A 74 -13.39 -0.86 -0.68
C CYS A 74 -14.51 -1.92 -0.58
N VAL A 75 -15.49 -1.66 0.28
CA VAL A 75 -16.64 -2.55 0.50
C VAL A 75 -17.80 -2.22 -0.46
N GLN A 76 -18.80 -3.12 -0.52
CA GLN A 76 -20.02 -2.95 -1.31
C GLN A 76 -19.79 -2.84 -2.83
N GLY A 77 -18.76 -3.52 -3.34
CA GLY A 77 -18.45 -3.53 -4.78
C GLY A 77 -17.94 -2.20 -5.33
N ARG A 78 -17.65 -1.23 -4.46
CA ARG A 78 -16.97 0.01 -4.88
C ARG A 78 -15.52 -0.29 -5.20
N GLU A 79 -15.01 0.33 -6.24
CA GLU A 79 -13.60 0.31 -6.57
C GLU A 79 -12.90 1.50 -5.91
N CYS A 80 -11.69 1.30 -5.39
CA CYS A 80 -10.87 2.40 -4.90
C CYS A 80 -10.36 3.24 -6.09
N PRO A 81 -10.62 4.57 -6.12
CA PRO A 81 -10.27 5.42 -7.26
C PRO A 81 -8.79 5.34 -7.61
N TRP A 82 -8.49 5.15 -8.89
CA TRP A 82 -7.12 4.97 -9.39
C TRP A 82 -6.63 6.10 -10.31
N GLN A 83 -7.56 6.90 -10.85
CA GLN A 83 -7.24 8.01 -11.75
C GLN A 83 -6.71 9.22 -10.98
N TRP A 84 -5.84 10.00 -11.62
CA TRP A 84 -5.41 11.28 -11.05
C TRP A 84 -6.61 12.22 -11.00
N ALA A 85 -7.00 12.60 -9.79
CA ALA A 85 -8.12 13.50 -9.62
C ALA A 85 -7.68 14.90 -10.00
N GLN A 86 -8.48 15.56 -10.84
CA GLN A 86 -8.42 17.02 -10.90
C GLN A 86 -8.99 17.59 -9.61
N ALA A 87 -8.72 18.87 -9.33
CA ALA A 87 -9.23 19.50 -8.12
C ALA A 87 -10.75 19.26 -8.01
N HIS A 88 -11.24 18.96 -6.80
CA HIS A 88 -12.66 18.82 -6.42
C HIS A 88 -13.31 17.43 -6.59
N ASP A 89 -12.56 16.33 -6.67
CA ASP A 89 -13.20 15.03 -6.45
C ASP A 89 -13.49 14.81 -4.96
N HIS A 90 -14.63 14.18 -4.64
CA HIS A 90 -15.02 13.97 -3.24
C HIS A 90 -14.25 12.82 -2.57
N PHE A 91 -13.37 12.12 -3.28
CA PHE A 91 -12.75 10.87 -2.85
C PHE A 91 -11.22 10.90 -2.88
N SER A 92 -10.61 12.05 -3.16
CA SER A 92 -9.16 12.21 -3.07
C SER A 92 -8.76 13.41 -2.23
N MET A 93 -7.54 13.35 -1.70
CA MET A 93 -6.89 14.44 -1.00
C MET A 93 -5.47 14.58 -1.53
N ALA A 94 -5.03 15.79 -1.83
CA ALA A 94 -3.65 16.04 -2.21
C ALA A 94 -2.73 15.79 -1.00
N LEU A 95 -1.72 14.94 -1.17
CA LEU A 95 -0.65 14.77 -0.18
C LEU A 95 0.51 15.73 -0.50
N ASP A 96 0.85 15.83 -1.79
CA ASP A 96 1.82 16.77 -2.34
C ASP A 96 1.46 17.06 -3.81
N ASN A 97 2.25 17.88 -4.51
CA ASN A 97 1.99 18.27 -5.91
C ASN A 97 2.04 17.10 -6.92
N ARG A 98 2.47 15.92 -6.50
CA ARG A 98 2.64 14.71 -7.31
C ARG A 98 2.09 13.46 -6.64
N SER A 99 1.38 13.59 -5.53
CA SER A 99 0.82 12.45 -4.79
C SER A 99 -0.58 12.76 -4.28
N GLN A 100 -1.47 11.79 -4.40
CA GLN A 100 -2.85 11.86 -3.90
C GLN A 100 -3.17 10.66 -3.02
N LEU A 101 -3.83 10.92 -1.90
CA LEU A 101 -4.51 9.91 -1.10
C LEU A 101 -5.89 9.66 -1.72
N LYS A 102 -6.29 8.40 -1.82
CA LYS A 102 -7.57 7.96 -2.37
C LYS A 102 -8.40 7.29 -1.29
N PHE A 103 -9.71 7.52 -1.30
CA PHE A 103 -10.62 7.07 -0.25
C PHE A 103 -11.85 6.38 -0.85
N CYS A 104 -12.42 5.44 -0.10
CA CYS A 104 -13.69 4.79 -0.47
C CYS A 104 -14.92 5.64 -0.13
N GLN A 105 -14.76 6.62 0.76
CA GLN A 105 -15.81 7.47 1.32
C GLN A 105 -15.52 8.93 0.99
N ARG A 106 -16.56 9.78 1.06
CA ARG A 106 -16.42 11.20 0.74
C ARG A 106 -15.58 11.90 1.80
N VAL A 107 -14.44 12.45 1.41
CA VAL A 107 -13.54 13.17 2.33
C VAL A 107 -13.99 14.59 2.64
N THR A 108 -14.93 15.14 1.87
CA THR A 108 -15.53 16.46 2.14
C THR A 108 -16.34 16.50 3.43
N GLU A 109 -16.67 15.33 4.00
CA GLU A 109 -17.39 15.18 5.27
C GLU A 109 -16.44 15.17 6.48
N LEU A 110 -15.12 15.13 6.26
CA LEU A 110 -14.12 15.12 7.34
C LEU A 110 -13.91 16.51 7.96
N PRO A 111 -13.65 16.58 9.28
CA PRO A 111 -13.32 17.83 9.93
C PRO A 111 -11.98 18.38 9.41
N GLN A 112 -11.90 19.71 9.28
CA GLN A 112 -10.64 20.35 8.90
C GLN A 112 -9.66 20.35 10.08
N CYS A 113 -8.42 19.96 9.79
CA CYS A 113 -7.34 20.04 10.76
C CYS A 113 -6.92 21.50 10.96
N SER A 114 -6.68 21.90 12.22
CA SER A 114 -6.01 23.18 12.52
C SER A 114 -4.50 22.95 12.69
N PRO A 115 -3.66 23.93 12.30
CA PRO A 115 -2.26 23.93 12.71
C PRO A 115 -2.17 23.87 14.23
N LYS A 116 -1.22 23.08 14.75
CA LYS A 116 -0.84 23.22 16.16
C LYS A 116 -0.23 24.60 16.34
N GLN A 117 -0.74 25.36 17.32
CA GLN A 117 -0.12 26.61 17.79
C GLN A 117 1.27 26.35 18.36
#